data_AF-A0A7W0ZXW4-F1
#
_entry.id   AF-A0A7W0ZXW4-F1
#
_cell.length_a   1.000
_cell.length_b   1.000
_cell.length_c   1.000
_cell.angle_alpha   90.00
_cell.angle_beta   90.00
_cell.angle_gamma   90.00
#
_symmetry.space_group_name_H-M   'P 1'
#
loop_
_entity.id
_entity.type
_entity.pdbx_description
1 polymer ?
#
loop_
_entity_poly.entity_id
_entity_poly.type
_entity_poly.pdbx_seq_one_letter_code
_entity_poly.pdbx_strand_id
1 'polypeptide(L)'
;MLRAALAFLVLAGCASDGARPASNTSNAMNRPITPRSKLPAAIQPLLPKHGVYVAGGGLVSSAWRVVLDLDAKTLYGGSAAKSDAPSFGPMDKENRKDLSQRNEELLMGLANAAWHEPPSTEPLDPTADYDEIFVVLEGDDTFYLQGFGPIRQPAAAKAIVELRAAAGL
;
A
#
# COMPACT_ATOMS: atom_id res chain seq x y z
N MET A 1 -2.90 68.47 -35.89
CA MET A 1 -1.81 67.88 -35.08
C MET A 1 -2.23 66.48 -34.69
N LEU A 2 -1.48 65.50 -35.17
CA LEU A 2 -1.79 64.08 -35.16
C LEU A 2 -1.19 63.44 -33.89
N ARG A 3 -1.99 62.77 -33.06
CA ARG A 3 -1.49 61.79 -32.09
C ARG A 3 -2.42 60.58 -32.09
N ALA A 4 -2.02 59.56 -32.84
CA ALA A 4 -2.60 58.23 -32.79
C ALA A 4 -2.17 57.56 -31.49
N ALA A 5 -3.11 56.94 -30.78
CA ALA A 5 -2.82 55.99 -29.71
C ALA A 5 -3.59 54.71 -30.00
N LEU A 6 -2.86 53.73 -30.52
CA LEU A 6 -3.26 52.36 -30.73
C LEU A 6 -3.24 51.66 -29.35
N ALA A 7 -4.39 51.26 -28.81
CA ALA A 7 -4.44 50.47 -27.58
C ALA A 7 -4.42 48.98 -27.96
N PHE A 8 -3.26 48.35 -27.75
CA PHE A 8 -3.08 46.90 -27.87
C PHE A 8 -3.77 46.19 -26.70
N LEU A 9 -4.71 45.32 -27.04
CA LEU A 9 -5.31 44.34 -26.14
C LEU A 9 -4.27 43.24 -25.87
N VAL A 10 -3.77 43.11 -24.63
CA VAL A 10 -2.90 42.00 -24.22
C VAL A 10 -3.68 41.08 -23.29
N LEU A 11 -4.06 39.92 -23.83
CA LEU A 11 -4.49 38.72 -23.10
C LEU A 11 -3.26 37.81 -22.92
N ALA A 12 -2.77 37.69 -21.70
CA ALA A 12 -1.85 36.64 -21.22
C ALA A 12 -2.11 36.53 -19.70
N GLY A 13 -2.62 35.40 -19.17
CA GLY A 13 -1.82 34.27 -18.68
C GLY A 13 -1.28 34.60 -17.26
N CYS A 14 -1.41 33.83 -16.19
CA CYS A 14 -1.58 32.41 -16.00
C CYS A 14 -2.18 32.12 -14.62
N ALA A 15 -2.83 30.96 -14.53
CA ALA A 15 -2.92 30.04 -13.40
C ALA A 15 -2.70 30.60 -11.98
N SER A 16 -3.76 30.49 -11.20
CA SER A 16 -3.79 30.40 -9.75
C SER A 16 -2.65 29.52 -9.18
N ASP A 17 -1.58 30.17 -8.72
CA ASP A 17 -0.67 29.62 -7.70
C ASP A 17 -1.37 29.70 -6.34
N GLY A 18 -2.40 28.87 -6.17
CA GLY A 18 -2.81 28.44 -4.85
C GLY A 18 -1.72 27.52 -4.31
N ALA A 19 -0.69 28.11 -3.72
CA ALA A 19 0.35 27.38 -3.01
C ALA A 19 -0.33 26.42 -2.03
N ARG A 20 -0.27 25.12 -2.32
CA ARG A 20 -0.64 24.08 -1.36
C ARG A 20 0.20 24.34 -0.11
N PRO A 21 -0.39 24.37 1.09
CA PRO A 21 0.40 24.50 2.30
C PRO A 21 1.39 23.35 2.33
N ALA A 22 2.68 23.68 2.42
CA ALA A 22 3.74 22.70 2.61
C ALA A 22 3.37 21.86 3.83
N SER A 23 3.15 20.57 3.62
CA SER A 23 3.01 19.59 4.69
C SER A 23 4.29 19.64 5.51
N ASN A 24 4.21 20.22 6.71
CA ASN A 24 5.25 20.12 7.73
C ASN A 24 5.29 18.68 8.23
N THR A 25 5.99 17.80 7.52
CA THR A 25 6.36 16.47 8.01
C THR A 25 7.86 16.39 8.29
N SER A 26 8.39 17.36 9.05
CA SER A 26 9.73 17.25 9.66
C SER A 26 9.61 16.63 11.07
N ASN A 27 9.19 15.37 11.11
CA ASN A 27 9.52 14.42 12.17
C ASN A 27 9.74 13.06 11.49
N ALA A 28 10.63 13.07 10.50
CA ALA A 28 11.09 11.87 9.84
C ALA A 28 12.00 11.12 10.83
N MET A 29 11.40 10.33 11.73
CA MET A 29 12.04 9.06 12.07
C MET A 29 12.45 8.43 10.73
N ASN A 30 13.70 8.00 10.61
CA ASN A 30 14.24 7.43 9.39
C ASN A 30 13.46 6.15 9.07
N ARG A 31 12.35 6.30 8.36
CA ARG A 31 11.43 5.22 8.02
C ARG A 31 12.17 4.31 7.06
N PRO A 32 12.24 2.98 7.32
CA PRO A 32 12.81 2.08 6.35
C PRO A 32 11.98 2.17 5.06
N ILE A 33 12.62 2.53 3.96
CA ILE A 33 12.02 2.63 2.63
C ILE A 33 12.71 1.62 1.72
N THR A 34 11.88 0.86 1.01
CA THR A 34 12.22 0.00 -0.10
C THR A 34 11.61 0.63 -1.35
N PRO A 35 12.40 0.99 -2.38
CA PRO A 35 11.85 1.47 -3.64
C PRO A 35 10.95 0.41 -4.27
N ARG A 36 9.82 0.80 -4.88
CA ARG A 36 8.89 -0.13 -5.55
C ARG A 36 9.57 -1.06 -6.55
N SER A 37 10.58 -0.57 -7.25
CA SER A 37 11.38 -1.35 -8.23
C SER A 37 12.22 -2.47 -7.61
N LYS A 38 12.41 -2.46 -6.29
CA LYS A 38 13.11 -3.51 -5.53
C LYS A 38 12.18 -4.56 -4.94
N LEU A 39 10.86 -4.39 -5.07
CA LEU A 39 9.88 -5.38 -4.65
C LEU A 39 9.85 -6.59 -5.60
N PRO A 40 9.38 -7.77 -5.16
CA PRO A 40 9.26 -8.94 -6.03
C PRO A 40 8.49 -8.64 -7.32
N ALA A 41 9.04 -8.99 -8.48
CA ALA A 41 8.44 -8.67 -9.78
C ALA A 41 7.02 -9.24 -9.95
N ALA A 42 6.72 -10.37 -9.29
CA ALA A 42 5.41 -11.00 -9.32
C ALA A 42 4.31 -10.13 -8.70
N ILE A 43 4.63 -9.31 -7.70
CA ILE A 43 3.63 -8.47 -7.01
C ILE A 43 3.53 -7.07 -7.60
N GLN A 44 4.57 -6.55 -8.26
CA GLN A 44 4.60 -5.16 -8.75
C GLN A 44 3.37 -4.73 -9.58
N PRO A 45 2.79 -5.58 -10.45
CA PRO A 45 1.59 -5.24 -11.21
C PRO A 45 0.30 -5.18 -10.36
N LEU A 46 0.32 -5.76 -9.16
CA LEU A 46 -0.82 -5.88 -8.25
C LEU A 46 -0.86 -4.77 -7.19
N LEU A 47 0.24 -4.04 -7.04
CA LEU A 47 0.39 -3.02 -6.01
C LEU A 47 -0.37 -1.73 -6.42
N PRO A 48 -1.18 -1.14 -5.52
CA PRO A 48 -1.77 0.17 -5.75
C PRO A 48 -0.69 1.25 -5.78
N LYS A 49 -1.00 2.48 -6.19
CA LYS A 49 -0.02 3.58 -6.12
C LYS A 49 0.10 4.11 -4.68
N HIS A 50 -1.01 4.27 -3.98
CA HIS A 50 -1.03 4.59 -2.55
C HIS A 50 -1.94 3.60 -1.80
N GLY A 51 -1.45 3.08 -0.68
CA GLY A 51 -2.23 2.19 0.19
C GLY A 51 -1.44 1.03 0.74
N VAL A 52 -2.07 -0.15 0.80
CA VAL A 52 -1.50 -1.34 1.46
C VAL A 52 -1.74 -2.57 0.61
N TYR A 53 -0.72 -3.40 0.47
CA TYR A 53 -0.83 -4.73 -0.13
C TYR A 53 -0.36 -5.76 0.88
N VAL A 54 -1.17 -6.79 1.12
CA VAL A 54 -0.79 -7.93 1.93
C VAL A 54 -1.12 -9.22 1.19
N ALA A 55 -0.25 -10.20 1.29
CA ALA A 55 -0.48 -11.51 0.72
C ALA A 55 0.21 -12.59 1.54
N GLY A 56 -0.30 -13.80 1.44
CA GLY A 56 0.28 -14.96 2.08
C GLY A 56 -0.31 -16.26 1.54
N GLY A 57 0.06 -17.36 2.17
CA GLY A 57 -0.31 -18.70 1.73
C GLY A 57 0.73 -19.35 0.82
N GLY A 58 0.61 -20.66 0.63
CA GLY A 58 1.62 -21.50 -0.03
C GLY A 58 1.28 -22.98 0.10
N LEU A 59 2.27 -23.87 0.10
CA LEU A 59 2.09 -25.32 -0.06
C LEU A 59 1.00 -26.00 0.81
N VAL A 60 0.73 -25.47 2.01
CA VAL A 60 -0.23 -26.04 2.98
C VAL A 60 -1.48 -25.19 3.19
N SER A 61 -1.59 -24.01 2.57
CA SER A 61 -2.74 -23.12 2.71
C SER A 61 -2.99 -22.35 1.41
N SER A 62 -4.25 -22.22 1.03
CA SER A 62 -4.62 -21.43 -0.14
C SER A 62 -3.99 -20.04 -0.10
N ALA A 63 -3.30 -19.69 -1.19
CA ALA A 63 -2.80 -18.34 -1.41
C ALA A 63 -3.93 -17.32 -1.22
N TRP A 64 -3.65 -16.20 -0.59
CA TRP A 64 -4.60 -15.12 -0.37
C TRP A 64 -3.92 -13.78 -0.52
N ARG A 65 -4.69 -12.76 -0.86
CA ARG A 65 -4.21 -11.38 -0.92
C ARG A 65 -5.30 -10.39 -0.54
N VAL A 66 -4.88 -9.25 -0.03
CA VAL A 66 -5.73 -8.08 0.20
C VAL A 66 -5.01 -6.84 -0.31
N VAL A 67 -5.74 -5.98 -1.00
CA VAL A 67 -5.25 -4.71 -1.53
C VAL A 67 -6.15 -3.58 -1.06
N LEU A 68 -5.61 -2.68 -0.26
CA LEU A 68 -6.21 -1.40 0.08
C LEU A 68 -5.69 -0.35 -0.90
N ASP A 69 -6.55 0.16 -1.78
CA ASP A 69 -6.22 1.20 -2.75
C ASP A 69 -6.86 2.53 -2.31
N LEU A 70 -6.02 3.47 -1.87
CA LEU A 70 -6.47 4.77 -1.36
C LEU A 70 -6.87 5.75 -2.47
N ASP A 71 -6.34 5.56 -3.68
CA ASP A 71 -6.67 6.42 -4.83
C ASP A 71 -8.03 6.01 -5.39
N ALA A 72 -8.27 4.71 -5.52
CA ALA A 72 -9.56 4.17 -5.96
C ALA A 72 -10.61 4.08 -4.85
N LYS A 73 -10.23 4.35 -3.59
CA LYS A 73 -11.09 4.22 -2.39
C LYS A 73 -11.73 2.84 -2.28
N THR A 74 -10.94 1.80 -2.48
CA THR A 74 -11.44 0.42 -2.52
C THR A 74 -10.56 -0.54 -1.73
N LEU A 75 -11.19 -1.60 -1.23
CA LEU A 75 -10.54 -2.75 -0.62
C LEU A 75 -10.87 -4.00 -1.45
N TYR A 76 -9.83 -4.69 -1.93
CA TYR A 76 -9.92 -5.96 -2.64
C TYR A 76 -9.41 -7.06 -1.72
N GLY A 77 -10.02 -8.23 -1.73
CA GLY A 77 -9.39 -9.42 -1.16
C GLY A 77 -9.90 -10.71 -1.76
N GLY A 78 -9.03 -11.69 -1.86
CA GLY A 78 -9.34 -12.98 -2.45
C GLY A 78 -8.44 -14.09 -1.95
N SER A 79 -8.89 -15.32 -2.19
CA SER A 79 -8.11 -16.53 -1.96
C SER A 79 -8.16 -17.41 -3.20
N ALA A 80 -7.08 -18.15 -3.43
CA ALA A 80 -7.02 -19.22 -4.39
C ALA A 80 -7.85 -20.43 -3.91
N ALA A 81 -8.49 -21.12 -4.85
CA ALA A 81 -9.31 -22.29 -4.60
C ALA A 81 -8.47 -23.53 -4.26
N LYS A 82 -7.21 -23.57 -4.75
CA LYS A 82 -6.29 -24.69 -4.52
C LYS A 82 -5.20 -24.30 -3.54
N SER A 83 -4.82 -25.24 -2.69
CA SER A 83 -3.74 -25.09 -1.71
C SER A 83 -2.34 -25.13 -2.32
N ASP A 84 -2.18 -25.58 -3.56
CA ASP A 84 -0.90 -25.61 -4.30
C ASP A 84 -0.73 -24.42 -5.25
N ALA A 85 -1.65 -23.45 -5.21
CA ALA A 85 -1.54 -22.25 -6.03
C ALA A 85 -0.27 -21.45 -5.65
N PRO A 86 0.41 -20.81 -6.62
CA PRO A 86 1.53 -19.94 -6.32
C PRO A 86 1.13 -18.84 -5.33
N SER A 87 1.96 -18.55 -4.32
CA SER A 87 1.66 -17.59 -3.24
C SER A 87 1.18 -16.21 -3.73
N PHE A 88 1.66 -15.76 -4.90
CA PHE A 88 1.30 -14.48 -5.51
C PHE A 88 0.63 -14.64 -6.88
N GLY A 89 0.03 -15.80 -7.12
CA GLY A 89 -0.68 -16.11 -8.35
C GLY A 89 -2.01 -15.35 -8.50
N PRO A 90 -2.75 -15.59 -9.60
CA PRO A 90 -4.11 -15.09 -9.75
C PRO A 90 -5.03 -15.69 -8.68
N MET A 91 -5.98 -14.88 -8.21
CA MET A 91 -7.02 -15.33 -7.27
C MET A 91 -8.25 -15.82 -8.04
N ASP A 92 -8.90 -16.89 -7.59
CA ASP A 92 -10.10 -17.42 -8.23
C ASP A 92 -11.30 -16.50 -8.06
N LYS A 93 -11.39 -15.82 -6.91
CA LYS A 93 -12.41 -14.81 -6.61
C LYS A 93 -11.80 -13.68 -5.79
N GLU A 94 -12.13 -12.46 -6.16
CA GLU A 94 -11.80 -11.26 -5.38
C GLU A 94 -13.08 -10.52 -5.03
N ASN A 95 -13.27 -10.26 -3.74
CA ASN A 95 -14.32 -9.41 -3.23
C ASN A 95 -13.82 -7.97 -3.25
N ARG A 96 -14.53 -7.10 -3.96
CA ARG A 96 -14.26 -5.67 -3.99
C ARG A 96 -15.31 -4.94 -3.16
N LYS A 97 -14.85 -4.10 -2.25
CA LYS A 97 -15.69 -3.24 -1.42
C LYS A 97 -15.23 -1.80 -1.53
N ASP A 98 -16.17 -0.88 -1.46
CA ASP A 98 -15.85 0.54 -1.28
C ASP A 98 -15.30 0.76 0.13
N LEU A 99 -14.28 1.60 0.22
CA LEU A 99 -13.64 1.91 1.48
C LEU A 99 -14.41 3.02 2.19
N SER A 100 -15.04 2.69 3.32
CA SER A 100 -15.61 3.72 4.18
C SER A 100 -14.50 4.53 4.84
N GLN A 101 -14.75 5.82 5.11
CA GLN A 101 -13.79 6.70 5.77
C GLN A 101 -13.28 6.10 7.10
N ARG A 102 -14.18 5.52 7.90
CA ARG A 102 -13.82 4.86 9.16
C ARG A 102 -12.83 3.71 8.96
N ASN A 103 -13.05 2.88 7.94
CA ASN A 103 -12.14 1.78 7.64
C ASN A 103 -10.81 2.28 7.10
N GLU A 104 -10.82 3.32 6.27
CA GLU A 104 -9.59 3.97 5.79
C GLU A 104 -8.73 4.44 6.96
N GLU A 105 -9.30 5.23 7.87
CA GLU A 105 -8.59 5.76 9.04
C GLU A 105 -8.03 4.65 9.94
N LEU A 106 -8.85 3.61 10.20
CA LEU A 106 -8.43 2.47 11.01
C LEU A 106 -7.28 1.69 10.36
N LEU A 107 -7.44 1.28 9.11
CA LEU A 107 -6.49 0.40 8.42
C LEU A 107 -5.18 1.13 8.13
N MET A 108 -5.23 2.42 7.77
CA MET A 108 -4.02 3.23 7.60
C MET A 108 -3.34 3.53 8.93
N GLY A 109 -4.09 3.71 10.02
CA GLY A 109 -3.52 3.82 11.36
C GLY A 109 -2.72 2.58 11.76
N LEU A 110 -3.25 1.38 11.48
CA LEU A 110 -2.57 0.11 11.72
C LEU A 110 -1.35 -0.08 10.81
N ALA A 111 -1.46 0.26 9.53
CA ALA A 111 -0.34 0.18 8.59
C ALA A 111 0.79 1.15 8.96
N ASN A 112 0.45 2.36 9.41
CA ASN A 112 1.42 3.31 9.92
C ASN A 112 2.08 2.80 11.20
N ALA A 113 1.34 2.17 12.11
CA ALA A 113 1.93 1.54 13.30
C ALA A 113 2.93 0.44 12.92
N ALA A 114 2.59 -0.41 11.94
CA ALA A 114 3.48 -1.45 11.41
C ALA A 114 4.77 -0.88 10.81
N TRP A 115 4.69 0.20 10.03
CA TRP A 115 5.87 0.84 9.44
C TRP A 115 6.84 1.43 10.49
N HIS A 116 6.32 1.85 11.63
CA HIS A 116 7.14 2.43 12.71
C HIS A 116 7.52 1.42 13.78
N GLU A 117 7.09 0.17 13.65
CA GLU A 117 7.49 -0.89 14.56
C GLU A 117 9.00 -1.17 14.39
N PRO A 118 9.77 -1.20 15.49
CA PRO A 118 11.18 -1.59 15.40
C PRO A 118 11.31 -2.99 14.78
N PRO A 119 12.32 -3.20 13.92
CA PRO A 119 12.53 -4.52 13.32
C PRO A 119 12.78 -5.56 14.42
N SER A 120 12.21 -6.75 14.24
CA SER A 120 12.49 -7.88 15.12
C SER A 120 14.00 -8.17 15.12
N THR A 121 14.56 -8.38 16.31
CA THR A 121 15.94 -8.84 16.48
C THR A 121 16.07 -10.36 16.43
N GLU A 122 14.95 -11.07 16.39
CA GLU A 122 14.95 -12.52 16.26
C GLU A 122 15.32 -12.92 14.82
N PRO A 123 16.20 -13.92 14.64
CA PRO A 123 16.50 -14.47 13.34
C PRO A 123 15.22 -14.89 12.62
N LEU A 124 15.12 -14.51 11.35
CA LEU A 124 14.09 -15.01 10.45
C LEU A 124 14.45 -16.45 10.06
N ASP A 125 14.09 -17.40 10.92
CA ASP A 125 14.18 -18.81 10.56
C ASP A 125 13.00 -19.16 9.63
N PRO A 126 13.25 -19.81 8.48
CA PRO A 126 12.17 -20.32 7.65
C PRO A 126 11.36 -21.34 8.45
N THR A 127 10.19 -20.92 8.90
CA THR A 127 9.30 -21.78 9.70
C THR A 127 8.20 -22.42 8.86
N ALA A 128 8.09 -22.01 7.60
CA ALA A 128 7.17 -22.59 6.65
C ALA A 128 7.69 -22.41 5.22
N ASP A 129 7.19 -23.24 4.31
CA ASP A 129 7.43 -23.13 2.86
C ASP A 129 6.58 -22.02 2.20
N TYR A 130 6.11 -21.03 2.96
CA TYR A 130 5.33 -19.91 2.45
C TYR A 130 5.84 -18.58 2.98
N ASP A 131 5.65 -17.54 2.17
CA ASP A 131 5.97 -16.17 2.53
C ASP A 131 4.69 -15.39 2.81
N GLU A 132 4.65 -14.69 3.94
CA GLU A 132 3.68 -13.62 4.17
C GLU A 132 4.37 -12.29 3.90
N ILE A 133 3.74 -11.42 3.12
CA ILE A 133 4.27 -10.12 2.77
C ILE A 133 3.32 -9.02 3.15
N PHE A 134 3.90 -7.92 3.61
CA PHE A 134 3.20 -6.70 3.99
C PHE A 134 3.90 -5.52 3.34
N VAL A 135 3.16 -4.77 2.52
CA VAL A 135 3.67 -3.62 1.77
C VAL A 135 2.80 -2.40 2.06
N VAL A 136 3.39 -1.31 2.54
CA VAL A 136 2.74 0.02 2.58
C VAL A 136 3.32 0.86 1.46
N LEU A 137 2.48 1.55 0.69
CA LEU A 137 2.88 2.26 -0.51
C LEU A 137 2.52 3.74 -0.42
N GLU A 138 3.51 4.59 -0.68
CA GLU A 138 3.39 6.04 -0.85
C GLU A 138 4.06 6.43 -2.19
N GLY A 139 3.37 6.13 -3.30
CA GLY A 139 3.92 6.33 -4.64
C GLY A 139 5.00 5.30 -4.98
N ASP A 140 6.23 5.77 -5.17
CA ASP A 140 7.38 4.90 -5.48
C ASP A 140 8.14 4.44 -4.22
N ASP A 141 7.88 5.09 -3.08
CA ASP A 141 8.43 4.72 -1.78
C ASP A 141 7.52 3.71 -1.09
N THR A 142 8.10 2.59 -0.64
CA THR A 142 7.33 1.54 0.03
C THR A 142 7.99 1.10 1.32
N PHE A 143 7.19 0.67 2.28
CA PHE A 143 7.64 -0.18 3.38
C PHE A 143 7.39 -1.62 2.98
N TYR A 144 8.41 -2.48 3.06
CA TYR A 144 8.29 -3.89 2.71
C TYR A 144 8.74 -4.75 3.89
N LEU A 145 7.86 -5.66 4.28
CA LEU A 145 8.11 -6.67 5.28
C LEU A 145 7.76 -8.04 4.70
N GLN A 146 8.66 -8.99 4.90
CA GLN A 146 8.51 -10.39 4.52
C GLN A 146 8.71 -11.26 5.75
N GLY A 147 7.81 -12.21 5.96
CA GLY A 147 7.95 -13.30 6.91
C GLY A 147 8.06 -14.64 6.18
N PHE A 148 8.98 -15.50 6.62
CA PHE A 148 9.06 -16.89 6.17
C PHE A 148 8.15 -17.75 7.07
N GLY A 149 6.85 -17.68 6.79
CA GLY A 149 5.76 -17.99 7.70
C GLY A 149 4.96 -16.73 8.05
N PRO A 150 4.12 -16.75 9.10
CA PRO A 150 3.38 -15.58 9.54
C PRO A 150 4.33 -14.47 9.97
N ILE A 151 4.04 -13.24 9.57
CA ILE A 151 4.75 -12.06 10.07
C ILE A 151 4.50 -11.98 11.59
N ARG A 152 5.60 -11.96 12.35
CA ARG A 152 5.56 -11.98 13.82
C ARG A 152 5.60 -10.62 14.48
N GLN A 153 5.86 -9.55 13.72
CA GLN A 153 5.87 -8.18 14.22
C GLN A 153 4.43 -7.81 14.67
N PRO A 154 4.18 -7.56 15.97
CA PRO A 154 2.83 -7.37 16.50
C PRO A 154 1.93 -6.38 15.75
N ALA A 155 2.45 -5.21 15.34
CA ALA A 155 1.64 -4.21 14.64
C ALA A 155 1.35 -4.64 13.20
N ALA A 156 2.32 -5.22 12.49
CA ALA A 156 2.10 -5.77 11.16
C ALA A 156 1.13 -6.96 11.16
N ALA A 157 1.30 -7.90 12.10
CA ALA A 157 0.42 -9.04 12.28
C ALA A 157 -1.03 -8.60 12.54
N LYS A 158 -1.22 -7.60 13.42
CA LYS A 158 -2.53 -7.01 13.68
C LYS A 158 -3.11 -6.35 12.43
N ALA A 159 -2.31 -5.57 11.70
CA ALA A 159 -2.77 -4.93 10.46
C ALA A 159 -3.24 -5.95 9.42
N ILE A 160 -2.52 -7.06 9.26
CA ILE A 160 -2.88 -8.16 8.35
C ILE A 160 -4.23 -8.77 8.72
N VAL A 161 -4.44 -9.09 10.00
CA VAL A 161 -5.71 -9.67 10.49
C VAL A 161 -6.89 -8.73 10.20
N GLU A 162 -6.73 -7.45 10.51
CA GLU A 162 -7.80 -6.45 10.32
C GLU A 162 -8.08 -6.18 8.83
N LEU A 163 -7.04 -6.14 7.98
CA LEU A 163 -7.18 -6.02 6.53
C LEU A 163 -7.94 -7.21 5.94
N ARG A 164 -7.60 -8.43 6.35
CA ARG A 164 -8.29 -9.65 5.93
C ARG A 164 -9.74 -9.66 6.36
N ALA A 165 -10.02 -9.36 7.63
CA ALA A 165 -11.38 -9.29 8.15
C ALA A 165 -12.22 -8.25 7.39
N ALA A 166 -11.67 -7.06 7.13
CA ALA A 166 -12.35 -6.01 6.36
C ALA A 166 -12.63 -6.45 4.91
N ALA A 167 -11.70 -7.18 4.29
CA ALA A 167 -11.88 -7.74 2.96
C ALA A 167 -12.88 -8.92 2.94
N GLY A 168 -13.07 -9.60 4.06
CA GLY A 168 -13.96 -10.75 4.23
C GLY A 168 -13.26 -12.09 4.01
N LEU A 169 -12.01 -12.19 4.45
CA LEU A 169 -11.14 -13.39 4.44
C LEU A 169 -10.78 -13.89 5.84
#